data_AF-A0A315F5X8-F1
#
_entry.id   AF-A0A315F5X8-F1
#
_cell.length_a   1.000
_cell.length_b   1.000
_cell.length_c   1.000
_cell.angle_alpha   90.00
_cell.angle_beta   90.00
_cell.angle_gamma   90.00
#
_symmetry.space_group_name_H-M   'P 1'
#
loop_
_entity.id
_entity.type
_entity.pdbx_description
1 polymer ?
#
loop_
_entity_poly.entity_id
_entity_poly.type
_entity_poly.pdbx_seq_one_letter_code
_entity_poly.pdbx_strand_id
1 'polypeptide(L)'
;MKKSTNKKPSTQPPSEGYKAGLAMRKKVLGDDYVERSFANADDLNMPFQELATEFAWGKVWTRPGLTLKERSLATLSMCIALNRPAEIKIHLRGAVRNGVSREELRELILHSFLYCGGPAALDAYKAVRDELPLIEAAEKEAKKLARPAKTKAVKSPVENPIKAKAKTQSTAKAKIKT
;
A
#
# COMPACT_ATOMS: atom_id res chain seq x y z
N MET A 1 -16.39 -43.69 -1.46
CA MET A 1 -16.29 -43.15 -0.09
C MET A 1 -14.90 -43.43 0.48
N LYS A 2 -14.06 -42.39 0.60
CA LYS A 2 -13.03 -42.26 1.64
C LYS A 2 -12.98 -40.77 1.98
N LYS A 3 -13.45 -40.41 3.18
CA LYS A 3 -13.40 -39.03 3.69
C LYS A 3 -11.92 -38.64 3.74
N SER A 4 -11.55 -37.58 3.02
CA SER A 4 -10.24 -36.96 3.15
C SER A 4 -10.06 -36.59 4.62
N THR A 5 -9.03 -37.14 5.24
CA THR A 5 -8.75 -36.97 6.66
C THR A 5 -8.26 -35.56 6.88
N ASN A 6 -9.17 -34.70 7.35
CA ASN A 6 -8.89 -33.37 7.88
C ASN A 6 -7.82 -33.49 8.99
N LYS A 7 -6.55 -33.34 8.63
CA LYS A 7 -5.43 -33.40 9.58
C LYS A 7 -5.28 -32.01 10.18
N LYS A 8 -5.49 -31.94 11.50
CA LYS A 8 -5.38 -30.72 12.32
C LYS A 8 -4.13 -29.89 11.94
N PRO A 9 -4.23 -28.54 11.95
CA PRO A 9 -3.05 -27.68 11.86
C PRO A 9 -2.01 -28.09 12.90
N SER A 10 -0.74 -27.85 12.58
CA SER A 10 0.42 -28.09 13.45
C SER A 10 0.08 -27.78 14.93
N THR A 11 0.36 -28.72 15.83
CA THR A 11 0.09 -28.60 17.28
C THR A 11 1.04 -27.62 17.99
N GLN A 12 1.99 -27.03 17.27
CA GLN A 12 2.90 -26.02 17.80
C GLN A 12 2.29 -24.62 17.57
N PRO A 13 2.40 -23.71 18.56
CA PRO A 13 1.97 -22.33 18.39
C PRO A 13 2.73 -21.70 17.21
N PRO A 14 2.09 -20.81 16.43
CA PRO A 14 2.74 -20.18 15.29
C PRO A 14 4.02 -19.45 15.71
N SER A 15 5.10 -19.65 14.96
CA SER A 15 6.37 -18.98 15.22
C SER A 15 6.23 -17.45 15.12
N GLU A 16 7.14 -16.71 15.75
CA GLU A 16 7.16 -15.24 15.61
C GLU A 16 7.36 -14.82 14.15
N GLY A 17 8.15 -15.59 13.37
CA GLY A 17 8.30 -15.39 11.94
C GLY A 17 6.98 -15.56 11.18
N TYR A 18 6.19 -16.58 11.53
CA TYR A 18 4.88 -16.78 10.94
C TYR A 18 3.92 -15.61 11.27
N LYS A 19 3.88 -15.15 12.53
CA LYS A 19 3.01 -14.03 12.93
C LYS A 19 3.38 -12.74 12.20
N ALA A 20 4.67 -12.39 12.18
CA ALA A 20 5.17 -11.23 11.45
C ALA A 20 4.91 -11.36 9.94
N GLY A 21 5.09 -12.57 9.42
CA GLY A 21 4.84 -12.90 8.03
C GLY A 21 3.37 -12.77 7.63
N LEU A 22 2.45 -13.23 8.47
CA LEU A 22 1.01 -13.10 8.23
C LEU A 22 0.60 -11.63 8.20
N ALA A 23 1.09 -10.83 9.16
CA ALA A 23 0.85 -9.39 9.18
C ALA A 23 1.41 -8.68 7.95
N MET A 24 2.65 -8.99 7.54
CA MET A 24 3.26 -8.42 6.34
C MET A 24 2.54 -8.84 5.06
N ARG A 25 2.20 -10.13 4.94
CA ARG A 25 1.48 -10.67 3.79
C ARG A 25 0.12 -10.01 3.62
N LYS A 26 -0.62 -9.82 4.71
CA LYS A 26 -1.90 -9.07 4.73
C LYS A 26 -1.70 -7.61 4.36
N LYS A 27 -0.67 -6.96 4.91
CA LYS A 27 -0.31 -5.58 4.57
C LYS A 27 -0.02 -5.40 3.07
N VAL A 28 0.65 -6.35 2.44
CA VAL A 28 1.01 -6.27 1.03
C VAL A 28 -0.15 -6.72 0.14
N LEU A 29 -0.59 -7.97 0.26
CA LEU A 29 -1.57 -8.56 -0.67
C LEU A 29 -3.03 -8.20 -0.35
N GLY A 30 -3.33 -7.79 0.88
CA GLY A 30 -4.68 -7.50 1.37
C GLY A 30 -5.25 -8.65 2.19
N ASP A 31 -6.03 -8.31 3.23
CA ASP A 31 -6.65 -9.28 4.14
C ASP A 31 -7.53 -10.29 3.38
N ASP A 32 -8.36 -9.79 2.48
CA ASP A 32 -9.32 -10.58 1.70
C ASP A 32 -8.62 -11.63 0.82
N TYR A 33 -7.48 -11.27 0.22
CA TYR A 33 -6.70 -12.20 -0.59
C TYR A 33 -6.07 -13.29 0.27
N VAL A 34 -5.49 -12.92 1.41
CA VAL A 34 -4.81 -13.86 2.30
C VAL A 34 -5.82 -14.82 2.92
N GLU A 35 -6.96 -14.33 3.37
CA GLU A 35 -8.04 -15.13 3.95
C GLU A 35 -8.60 -16.13 2.93
N ARG A 36 -8.86 -15.69 1.69
CA ARG A 36 -9.26 -16.62 0.61
C ARG A 36 -8.18 -17.66 0.31
N SER A 37 -6.89 -17.29 0.36
CA SER A 37 -5.79 -18.22 0.09
C SER A 37 -5.75 -19.36 1.10
N PHE A 38 -5.96 -19.06 2.40
CA PHE A 38 -6.01 -20.07 3.45
C PHE A 38 -7.33 -20.84 3.46
N ALA A 39 -8.47 -20.19 3.19
CA ALA A 39 -9.77 -20.86 3.13
C ALA A 39 -9.85 -21.89 1.99
N ASN A 40 -9.16 -21.63 0.88
CA ASN A 40 -9.07 -22.54 -0.26
C ASN A 40 -7.88 -23.50 -0.19
N ALA A 41 -7.09 -23.47 0.89
CA ALA A 41 -5.95 -24.37 1.03
C ALA A 41 -6.42 -25.78 1.42
N ASP A 42 -5.88 -26.76 0.72
CA ASP A 42 -6.03 -28.19 1.01
C ASP A 42 -4.72 -28.74 1.61
N ASP A 43 -4.69 -30.05 1.89
CA ASP A 43 -3.51 -30.71 2.45
C ASP A 43 -2.27 -30.59 1.55
N LEU A 44 -2.46 -30.42 0.24
CA LEU A 44 -1.37 -30.27 -0.72
C LEU A 44 -0.74 -28.87 -0.65
N ASN A 45 -1.57 -27.83 -0.57
CA ASN A 45 -1.15 -26.43 -0.68
C ASN A 45 -0.91 -25.76 0.69
N MET A 46 -1.57 -26.19 1.77
CA MET A 46 -1.42 -25.58 3.10
C MET A 46 0.05 -25.45 3.56
N PRO A 47 0.93 -26.48 3.44
CA PRO A 47 2.33 -26.34 3.83
C PRO A 47 3.08 -25.27 3.03
N PHE A 48 2.72 -25.06 1.76
CA PHE A 48 3.29 -23.98 0.94
C PHE A 48 2.81 -22.60 1.42
N GLN A 49 1.54 -22.47 1.82
CA GLN A 49 1.03 -21.22 2.41
C GLN A 49 1.77 -20.87 3.70
N GLU A 50 1.99 -21.86 4.57
CA GLU A 50 2.69 -21.69 5.84
C GLU A 50 4.16 -21.32 5.60
N LEU A 51 4.87 -22.06 4.75
CA LEU A 51 6.26 -21.79 4.41
C LEU A 51 6.44 -20.41 3.77
N ALA A 52 5.59 -20.05 2.81
CA ALA A 52 5.65 -18.73 2.17
C ALA A 52 5.37 -17.62 3.19
N THR A 53 4.38 -17.80 4.06
CA THR A 53 4.01 -16.83 5.11
C THR A 53 5.17 -16.60 6.06
N GLU A 54 5.74 -17.66 6.63
CA GLU A 54 6.84 -17.53 7.59
C GLU A 54 8.14 -17.06 6.94
N PHE A 55 8.56 -17.70 5.85
CA PHE A 55 9.89 -17.46 5.28
C PHE A 55 9.91 -16.21 4.40
N ALA A 56 9.09 -16.16 3.35
CA ALA A 56 9.13 -15.05 2.41
C ALA A 56 8.65 -13.76 3.09
N TRP A 57 7.45 -13.80 3.67
CA TRP A 57 6.86 -12.59 4.25
C TRP A 57 7.46 -12.26 5.61
N GLY A 58 7.68 -13.26 6.46
CA GLY A 58 8.15 -13.07 7.84
C GLY A 58 9.64 -12.82 7.98
N LYS A 59 10.49 -13.37 7.10
CA LYS A 59 11.95 -13.22 7.19
C LYS A 59 12.58 -12.32 6.14
N VAL A 60 12.02 -12.23 4.93
CA VAL A 60 12.64 -11.45 3.83
C VAL A 60 11.97 -10.08 3.67
N TRP A 61 10.64 -10.04 3.56
CA TRP A 61 9.90 -8.79 3.33
C TRP A 61 9.88 -7.85 4.53
N THR A 62 10.07 -8.36 5.74
CA THR A 62 10.17 -7.59 6.99
C THR A 62 11.55 -6.96 7.21
N ARG A 63 12.57 -7.33 6.42
CA ARG A 63 13.93 -6.81 6.62
C ARG A 63 14.00 -5.31 6.32
N PRO A 64 14.85 -4.56 7.04
CA PRO A 64 15.17 -3.19 6.68
C PRO A 64 16.00 -3.14 5.38
N GLY A 65 16.26 -1.92 4.90
CA GLY A 65 17.14 -1.65 3.75
C GLY A 65 16.39 -1.23 2.50
N LEU A 66 15.34 -1.97 2.11
CA LEU A 66 14.45 -1.59 1.01
C LEU A 66 13.06 -1.29 1.54
N THR A 67 12.47 -0.20 1.05
CA THR A 67 11.06 0.12 1.22
C THR A 67 10.19 -0.95 0.56
N LEU A 68 8.92 -1.04 0.99
CA LEU A 68 7.99 -1.99 0.38
C LEU A 68 7.73 -1.69 -1.11
N LYS A 69 7.81 -0.42 -1.50
CA LYS A 69 7.69 0.02 -2.89
C LYS A 69 8.85 -0.54 -3.72
N GLU A 70 10.09 -0.34 -3.27
CA GLU A 70 11.30 -0.86 -3.93
C GLU A 70 11.28 -2.39 -4.01
N ARG A 71 10.89 -3.08 -2.93
CA ARG A 71 10.73 -4.54 -2.94
C ARG A 71 9.71 -4.99 -3.98
N SER A 72 8.59 -4.28 -4.10
CA SER A 72 7.55 -4.61 -5.07
C SER A 72 8.03 -4.43 -6.51
N LEU A 73 8.73 -3.33 -6.81
CA LEU A 73 9.34 -3.10 -8.13
C LEU A 73 10.37 -4.19 -8.46
N ALA A 74 11.23 -4.54 -7.50
CA ALA A 74 12.21 -5.61 -7.68
C ALA A 74 11.53 -6.96 -7.94
N THR A 75 10.49 -7.31 -7.17
CA THR A 75 9.72 -8.54 -7.39
C THR A 75 9.06 -8.56 -8.76
N LEU A 76 8.39 -7.47 -9.18
CA LEU A 76 7.78 -7.39 -10.50
C LEU A 76 8.83 -7.51 -11.61
N SER A 77 9.98 -6.84 -11.49
CA SER A 77 11.09 -6.97 -12.43
C SER A 77 11.56 -8.42 -12.60
N MET A 78 11.74 -9.15 -11.49
CA MET A 78 12.09 -10.57 -11.54
C MET A 78 10.98 -11.44 -12.15
N CYS A 79 9.71 -11.18 -11.84
CA CYS A 79 8.59 -11.90 -12.44
C CYS A 79 8.51 -11.69 -13.97
N ILE A 80 8.82 -10.48 -14.45
CA ILE A 80 8.91 -10.18 -15.89
C ILE A 80 10.09 -10.92 -16.51
N ALA A 81 11.28 -10.82 -15.92
CA ALA A 81 12.48 -11.49 -16.42
C ALA A 81 12.33 -13.03 -16.50
N LEU A 82 11.59 -13.62 -15.55
CA LEU A 82 11.29 -15.06 -15.52
C LEU A 82 10.06 -15.45 -16.36
N ASN A 83 9.44 -14.50 -17.06
CA ASN A 83 8.20 -14.65 -17.83
C ASN A 83 7.07 -15.36 -17.03
N ARG A 84 6.76 -14.85 -15.83
CA ARG A 84 5.73 -15.40 -14.91
C ARG A 84 4.53 -14.45 -14.79
N PRO A 85 3.66 -14.34 -15.82
CA PRO A 85 2.55 -13.39 -15.82
C PRO A 85 1.50 -13.63 -14.72
N ALA A 86 1.31 -14.88 -14.28
CA ALA A 86 0.44 -15.18 -13.14
C ALA A 86 0.96 -14.55 -11.83
N GLU A 87 2.27 -14.60 -11.60
CA GLU A 87 2.92 -13.99 -10.43
C GLU A 87 2.88 -12.46 -10.49
N ILE A 88 3.00 -11.88 -11.70
CA ILE A 88 2.82 -10.43 -11.91
C ILE A 88 1.46 -10.00 -11.37
N LYS A 89 0.36 -10.70 -11.73
CA LYS A 89 -0.99 -10.36 -11.26
C LYS A 89 -1.12 -10.40 -9.73
N ILE A 90 -0.53 -11.42 -9.09
CA ILE A 90 -0.53 -11.56 -7.63
C ILE A 90 0.20 -10.38 -6.98
N HIS A 91 1.41 -10.08 -7.45
CA HIS A 91 2.26 -9.06 -6.85
C HIS A 91 1.87 -7.62 -7.20
N LEU A 92 1.12 -7.41 -8.28
CA LEU A 92 0.67 -6.08 -8.69
C LEU A 92 -0.22 -5.42 -7.64
N ARG A 93 -1.09 -6.19 -6.98
CA ARG A 93 -1.94 -5.68 -5.89
C ARG A 93 -1.10 -5.12 -4.74
N GLY A 94 -0.06 -5.86 -4.38
CA GLY A 94 0.91 -5.45 -3.38
C GLY A 94 1.71 -4.23 -3.81
N ALA A 95 2.17 -4.20 -5.05
CA ALA A 95 2.93 -3.09 -5.60
C ALA A 95 2.14 -1.77 -5.53
N VAL A 96 0.90 -1.78 -6.00
CA VAL A 96 0.03 -0.60 -6.00
C VAL A 96 -0.27 -0.14 -4.57
N ARG A 97 -0.59 -1.07 -3.65
CA ARG A 97 -0.79 -0.73 -2.22
C ARG A 97 0.47 -0.15 -1.57
N ASN A 98 1.64 -0.62 -1.99
CA ASN A 98 2.93 -0.11 -1.53
C ASN A 98 3.33 1.21 -2.23
N GLY A 99 2.49 1.76 -3.11
CA GLY A 99 2.68 3.06 -3.74
C GLY A 99 3.43 3.03 -5.07
N VAL A 100 3.54 1.88 -5.73
CA VAL A 100 4.00 1.80 -7.12
C VAL A 100 2.93 2.41 -8.02
N SER A 101 3.29 3.42 -8.80
CA SER A 101 2.36 4.13 -9.68
C SER A 101 2.24 3.45 -11.05
N ARG A 102 1.18 3.78 -11.78
CA ARG A 102 1.00 3.33 -13.16
C ARG A 102 2.16 3.76 -14.06
N GLU A 103 2.69 4.96 -13.85
CA GLU A 103 3.85 5.47 -14.58
C GLU A 103 5.07 4.58 -14.32
N GLU A 104 5.36 4.23 -13.06
CA GLU A 104 6.49 3.36 -12.73
C GLU A 104 6.32 1.95 -13.31
N LEU A 105 5.11 1.40 -13.32
CA LEU A 105 4.81 0.13 -13.99
C LEU A 105 5.07 0.20 -15.50
N ARG A 106 4.68 1.30 -16.14
CA ARG A 106 4.95 1.54 -17.56
C ARG A 106 6.45 1.60 -17.83
N GLU A 107 7.20 2.39 -17.05
CA GLU A 107 8.65 2.50 -17.22
C GLU A 107 9.35 1.14 -16.98
N LEU A 108 8.89 0.36 -16.00
CA LEU A 108 9.40 -0.98 -15.76
C LEU A 108 9.21 -1.90 -16.98
N ILE A 109 8.01 -1.93 -17.56
CA ILE A 109 7.70 -2.76 -18.74
C ILE A 109 8.53 -2.33 -19.95
N LEU A 110 8.66 -1.01 -20.19
CA LEU A 110 9.48 -0.48 -21.28
C LEU A 110 10.96 -0.86 -21.11
N HIS A 111 11.48 -0.78 -19.89
CA HIS A 111 12.85 -1.21 -19.60
C HIS A 111 13.03 -2.72 -19.81
N SER A 112 12.07 -3.53 -19.36
CA SER A 112 12.08 -4.98 -19.58
C SER A 112 11.99 -5.36 -21.06
N PHE A 113 11.37 -4.56 -21.93
CA PHE A 113 11.36 -4.82 -23.37
C PHE A 113 12.79 -4.91 -23.94
N LEU A 114 13.68 -4.03 -23.46
CA LEU A 114 15.08 -3.99 -23.89
C LEU A 114 15.90 -5.17 -23.34
N TYR A 115 15.78 -5.47 -22.05
CA TYR A 115 16.68 -6.43 -21.37
C TYR A 115 16.13 -7.85 -21.25
N CYS A 116 14.80 -8.02 -21.25
CA CYS A 116 14.12 -9.31 -21.17
C CYS A 116 13.49 -9.73 -22.50
N GLY A 117 13.50 -8.83 -23.50
CA GLY A 117 12.93 -9.05 -24.82
C GLY A 117 11.43 -8.73 -24.93
N GLY A 118 11.00 -8.47 -26.16
CA GLY A 118 9.61 -8.10 -26.48
C GLY A 118 8.53 -9.06 -25.97
N PRO A 119 8.68 -10.40 -26.08
CA PRO A 119 7.67 -11.33 -25.61
C PRO A 119 7.39 -11.24 -24.10
N ALA A 120 8.43 -11.20 -23.26
CA ALA A 120 8.28 -11.10 -21.80
C ALA A 120 7.64 -9.78 -21.39
N ALA A 121 8.05 -8.66 -22.01
CA ALA A 121 7.44 -7.36 -21.76
C ALA A 121 5.98 -7.29 -22.23
N LEU A 122 5.64 -7.94 -23.34
CA LEU A 122 4.27 -7.99 -23.85
C LEU A 122 3.34 -8.80 -22.93
N ASP A 123 3.81 -9.92 -22.39
CA ASP A 123 3.02 -10.71 -21.43
C ASP A 123 2.89 -10.00 -20.09
N ALA A 124 3.92 -9.28 -19.65
CA ALA A 124 3.84 -8.38 -18.51
C ALA A 124 2.80 -7.26 -18.73
N TYR A 125 2.82 -6.61 -19.89
CA TYR A 125 1.84 -5.60 -20.26
C TYR A 125 0.41 -6.15 -20.21
N LYS A 126 0.16 -7.34 -20.78
CA LYS A 126 -1.17 -7.98 -20.72
C LYS A 126 -1.58 -8.24 -19.27
N ALA A 127 -0.68 -8.77 -18.44
CA ALA A 127 -0.96 -9.03 -17.04
C ALA A 127 -1.31 -7.75 -16.25
N VAL A 128 -0.58 -6.66 -16.48
CA VAL A 128 -0.88 -5.35 -15.87
C VAL A 128 -2.19 -4.78 -16.41
N ARG A 129 -2.44 -4.89 -17.71
CA ARG A 129 -3.67 -4.42 -18.35
C ARG A 129 -4.92 -5.08 -17.78
N ASP A 130 -4.86 -6.39 -17.57
CA ASP A 130 -5.99 -7.17 -17.02
C ASP A 130 -6.38 -6.70 -15.60
N GLU A 131 -5.43 -6.13 -14.85
CA GLU A 131 -5.63 -5.60 -13.49
C GLU A 131 -5.74 -4.06 -13.46
N LEU A 132 -5.91 -3.39 -14.61
CA LEU A 132 -6.13 -1.93 -14.65
C LEU A 132 -7.25 -1.42 -13.74
N PRO A 133 -8.42 -2.10 -13.62
CA PRO A 133 -9.46 -1.66 -12.70
C PRO A 133 -8.97 -1.56 -11.25
N LEU A 134 -8.07 -2.46 -10.83
CA LEU A 134 -7.46 -2.41 -9.50
C LEU A 134 -6.52 -1.21 -9.34
N ILE A 135 -5.70 -0.93 -10.37
CA ILE A 135 -4.79 0.22 -10.38
C ILE A 135 -5.60 1.52 -10.30
N GLU A 136 -6.66 1.65 -11.10
CA GLU A 136 -7.54 2.82 -11.14
C GLU A 136 -8.26 3.07 -9.82
N ALA A 137 -8.77 2.01 -9.19
CA ALA A 137 -9.41 2.11 -7.88
C ALA A 137 -8.42 2.62 -6.82
N ALA A 138 -7.20 2.10 -6.81
CA ALA A 138 -6.17 2.52 -5.86
C ALA A 138 -5.72 3.98 -6.09
N GLU A 139 -5.52 4.39 -7.35
CA GLU A 139 -5.22 5.79 -7.70
C GLU A 139 -6.33 6.74 -7.26
N LYS A 140 -7.60 6.33 -7.43
CA LYS A 140 -8.76 7.13 -7.00
C LYS A 140 -8.80 7.30 -5.49
N GLU A 141 -8.58 6.24 -4.73
CA GLU A 141 -8.54 6.32 -3.27
C GLU A 141 -7.32 7.13 -2.79
N ALA A 142 -6.15 6.99 -3.41
CA ALA A 142 -4.98 7.81 -3.12
C ALA A 142 -5.26 9.31 -3.37
N LYS A 143 -5.90 9.66 -4.50
CA LYS A 143 -6.33 11.04 -4.80
C LYS A 143 -7.36 11.58 -3.81
N LYS A 144 -8.28 10.73 -3.34
CA LYS A 144 -9.29 11.09 -2.33
C LYS A 144 -8.64 11.39 -0.98
N LEU A 145 -7.66 10.59 -0.57
CA LEU A 145 -6.88 10.77 0.66
C LEU A 145 -5.97 12.01 0.59
N ALA A 146 -5.44 12.33 -0.59
CA ALA A 146 -4.59 13.50 -0.81
C ALA A 146 -5.37 14.83 -0.90
N ARG A 147 -6.71 14.82 -1.04
CA ARG A 147 -7.49 16.05 -1.02
C ARG A 147 -7.48 16.65 0.38
N PRO A 148 -7.16 17.95 0.53
CA PRO A 148 -7.25 18.60 1.83
C PRO A 148 -8.68 18.50 2.34
N ALA A 149 -8.83 18.14 3.63
CA ALA A 149 -10.11 18.18 4.30
C ALA A 149 -10.69 19.58 4.10
N LYS A 150 -11.90 19.69 3.54
CA LYS A 150 -12.61 20.97 3.47
C LYS A 150 -12.77 21.45 4.92
N THR A 151 -11.95 22.41 5.34
CA THR A 151 -12.18 23.15 6.58
C THR A 151 -13.57 23.74 6.46
N LYS A 152 -14.53 23.26 7.25
CA LYS A 152 -15.81 23.96 7.38
C LYS A 152 -15.45 25.34 7.91
N ALA A 153 -15.59 26.37 7.07
CA ALA A 153 -15.46 27.75 7.50
C ALA A 153 -16.49 27.97 8.62
N VAL A 154 -16.01 28.00 9.86
CA VAL A 154 -16.78 28.52 10.98
C VAL A 154 -16.97 30.00 10.65
N LYS A 155 -18.18 30.38 10.21
CA LYS A 155 -18.54 31.78 10.10
C LYS A 155 -18.59 32.33 11.52
N SER A 156 -17.52 32.98 11.97
CA SER A 156 -17.54 33.80 13.17
C SER A 156 -18.64 34.86 13.00
N PRO A 157 -19.48 35.12 14.01
CA PRO A 157 -20.41 36.23 13.96
C PRO A 157 -19.59 37.52 13.94
N VAL A 158 -19.76 38.32 12.88
CA VAL A 158 -19.22 39.68 12.83
C VAL A 158 -20.08 40.52 13.77
N GLU A 159 -19.57 40.80 14.98
CA GLU A 159 -20.12 41.88 15.79
C GLU A 159 -19.64 43.23 15.23
N ASN A 160 -20.63 44.08 14.98
CA ASN A 160 -20.51 45.37 14.31
C ASN A 160 -20.06 46.45 15.31
N PRO A 161 -19.03 47.27 15.05
CA PRO A 161 -18.55 48.24 16.01
C PRO A 161 -19.22 49.59 15.79
N ILE A 162 -20.26 49.94 16.54
CA ILE A 162 -20.79 51.32 16.56
C ILE A 162 -21.11 51.80 18.00
N LYS A 163 -20.29 52.78 18.41
CA LYS A 163 -20.51 53.89 19.36
C LYS A 163 -20.36 53.64 20.87
N ALA A 164 -19.21 54.06 21.39
CA ALA A 164 -19.13 54.73 22.69
C ALA A 164 -18.52 56.14 22.50
N LYS A 165 -19.27 57.13 22.96
CA LYS A 165 -19.03 58.57 22.83
C LYS A 165 -17.82 59.04 23.64
N ALA A 166 -17.22 60.11 23.15
CA ALA A 166 -16.20 60.94 23.79
C ALA A 166 -16.54 61.38 25.21
N LYS A 167 -15.52 61.40 26.08
CA LYS A 167 -15.39 62.38 27.17
C LYS A 167 -13.95 62.90 27.23
N THR A 168 -13.85 64.20 27.02
CA THR A 168 -12.75 65.13 27.27
C THR A 168 -12.30 65.16 28.74
N GLN A 169 -10.99 65.30 28.97
CA GLN A 169 -10.28 66.27 29.85
C GLN A 169 -8.80 65.81 29.93
N SER A 170 -7.79 66.53 29.46
CA SER A 170 -7.22 67.85 29.83
C SER A 170 -6.04 67.73 30.81
N THR A 171 -4.90 68.34 30.42
CA THR A 171 -3.67 68.68 31.20
C THR A 171 -2.76 67.50 31.61
N ALA A 172 -1.41 67.55 31.63
CA ALA A 172 -0.43 68.61 31.49
C ALA A 172 0.95 68.05 31.05
N LYS A 173 1.78 68.96 30.55
CA LYS A 173 3.23 68.92 30.23
C LYS A 173 4.12 68.18 31.25
N ALA A 174 5.23 67.56 30.78
CA ALA A 174 6.59 68.15 30.82
C ALA A 174 7.76 67.13 30.82
N LYS A 175 8.78 67.47 30.02
CA LYS A 175 10.25 67.33 30.24
C LYS A 175 11.01 66.03 29.86
N ILE A 176 11.67 66.16 28.70
CA ILE A 176 13.07 65.91 28.31
C ILE A 176 14.08 65.55 29.44
N LYS A 177 14.93 64.55 29.13
CA LYS A 177 16.39 64.33 29.42
C LYS A 177 16.57 62.82 29.70
N THR A 178 17.53 62.08 29.16
CA THR A 178 18.75 62.30 28.36
C THR A 178 19.05 60.97 27.69
#